data_AF-A0A2K6L110-F1
#
_entry.id   AF-A0A2K6L110-F1
#
_cell.length_a   1.000
_cell.length_b   1.000
_cell.length_c   1.000
_cell.angle_alpha   90.00
_cell.angle_beta   90.00
_cell.angle_gamma   90.00
#
_symmetry.space_group_name_H-M   'P 1'
#
loop_
_entity.id
_entity.type
_entity.pdbx_description
1 polymer ?
#
loop_
_entity_poly.entity_id
_entity_poly.type
_entity_poly.pdbx_seq_one_letter_code
_entity_poly.pdbx_strand_id
1 'polypeptide(L)'
;MAAQALALLREVARLEAPLEELRALHSVLQAVPLNELREQAAELRLGPLFSLLNENHREKTTLCVSILERLLQAMEPVHVARNLRVDLQRGLIHPDDSVKILTLSQIGRIVENSDAVTEILNNAELLKQIVYCIGGENLSVAKAAIKSLSRISLTQAGLEALFESNLLDDLKSVMKTNDIVRYRVYELIVEISSVSPESLNYCTTSGLVTQLLRELTGEDVLVRATCIEMVTSLAYTHHGRQYLAQEGVIDQISNIIVGADSDPFSSFYLPGFVKFFGNLAVMDSPQQICERYPIFVEKVFEMTESQDPTMTGVAVDTVGILGSSVEGKQVLQKTGTRFERLLMRIGHQSKNAPVELKIRCLDAISSLLYLPSEQQTDDLLRMTESWFSALSRDPLELFRGISGQPFPELHCAALKVFTAIANQPWAQKLMFNSPGFVEYVVDRSVEHDKASKDAKYELVKALANSKTIAEIFGNPNYLRLRTYLSEGPYYVKPVSTTAVEGAE
;
A
#
# COMPACT_ATOMS: atom_id res chain seq x y z
N MET A 1 0.65 35.73 -21.33
CA MET A 1 -0.44 34.79 -21.70
C MET A 1 -1.64 34.88 -20.76
N ALA A 2 -1.46 35.19 -19.47
CA ALA A 2 -2.58 35.40 -18.53
C ALA A 2 -3.63 36.44 -19.00
N ALA A 3 -3.22 37.58 -19.57
CA ALA A 3 -4.14 38.57 -20.13
C ALA A 3 -4.99 38.04 -21.30
N GLN A 4 -4.43 37.14 -22.12
CA GLN A 4 -5.16 36.48 -23.20
C GLN A 4 -6.22 35.50 -22.65
N ALA A 5 -5.90 34.78 -21.57
CA ALA A 5 -6.87 33.92 -20.89
C ALA A 5 -8.06 34.73 -20.32
N LEU A 6 -7.80 35.91 -19.75
CA LEU A 6 -8.86 36.80 -19.26
C LEU A 6 -9.73 37.35 -20.40
N ALA A 7 -9.14 37.68 -21.55
CA ALA A 7 -9.90 38.11 -22.73
C ALA A 7 -10.83 37.00 -23.22
N LEU A 8 -10.30 35.78 -23.40
CA LEU A 8 -11.08 34.61 -23.80
C LEU A 8 -12.19 34.28 -22.79
N LEU A 9 -11.93 34.39 -21.48
CA LEU A 9 -12.95 34.20 -20.45
C LEU A 9 -14.10 35.22 -20.58
N ARG A 10 -13.80 36.47 -20.95
CA ARG A 10 -14.83 37.51 -21.21
C ARG A 10 -15.60 37.24 -22.50
N GLU A 11 -14.99 36.62 -23.50
CA GLU A 11 -15.65 36.22 -24.75
C GLU A 11 -16.61 35.05 -24.52
N VAL A 12 -16.18 34.01 -23.79
CA VAL A 12 -17.04 32.88 -23.37
C VAL A 12 -18.29 33.39 -22.65
N ALA A 13 -18.18 34.45 -21.86
CA ALA A 13 -19.30 35.05 -21.14
C ALA A 13 -20.36 35.75 -22.01
N ARG A 14 -20.05 36.04 -23.28
CA ARG A 14 -20.92 36.81 -24.19
C ARG A 14 -21.63 35.95 -25.23
N LEU A 15 -21.23 34.70 -25.38
CA LEU A 15 -21.69 33.82 -26.45
C LEU A 15 -22.67 32.79 -25.89
N GLU A 16 -23.71 32.47 -26.67
CA GLU A 16 -24.71 31.45 -26.31
C GLU A 16 -24.18 30.01 -26.50
N ALA A 17 -23.16 29.80 -27.35
CA ALA A 17 -22.57 28.48 -27.60
C ALA A 17 -21.04 28.53 -27.78
N PRO A 18 -20.25 28.85 -26.73
CA PRO A 18 -18.82 29.17 -26.84
C PRO A 18 -17.90 27.93 -26.94
N LEU A 19 -18.19 26.94 -27.79
CA LEU A 19 -17.41 25.70 -27.79
C LEU A 19 -15.96 25.89 -28.27
N GLU A 20 -15.75 26.67 -29.32
CA GLU A 20 -14.41 26.93 -29.86
C GLU A 20 -13.59 27.81 -28.91
N GLU A 21 -14.23 28.80 -28.30
CA GLU A 21 -13.64 29.71 -27.31
C GLU A 21 -13.27 28.95 -26.03
N LEU A 22 -14.09 27.97 -25.61
CA LEU A 22 -13.74 27.07 -24.50
C LEU A 22 -12.50 26.23 -24.83
N ARG A 23 -12.39 25.67 -26.06
CA ARG A 23 -11.19 24.93 -26.48
C ARG A 23 -9.95 25.82 -26.51
N ALA A 24 -10.09 27.04 -27.03
CA ALA A 24 -9.01 28.02 -27.05
C ALA A 24 -8.59 28.43 -25.62
N LEU A 25 -9.57 28.73 -24.75
CA LEU A 25 -9.33 29.09 -23.35
C LEU A 25 -8.63 27.96 -22.60
N HIS A 26 -9.09 26.72 -22.77
CA HIS A 26 -8.46 25.54 -22.19
C HIS A 26 -6.99 25.41 -22.63
N SER A 27 -6.71 25.52 -23.93
CA SER A 27 -5.34 25.44 -24.46
C SER A 27 -4.44 26.55 -23.89
N VAL A 28 -4.92 27.79 -23.83
CA VAL A 28 -4.16 28.91 -23.27
C VAL A 28 -3.90 28.69 -21.78
N LEU A 29 -4.91 28.30 -21.00
CA LEU A 29 -4.77 28.12 -19.54
C LEU A 29 -3.79 27.01 -19.15
N GLN A 30 -3.64 25.96 -19.98
CA GLN A 30 -2.63 24.93 -19.75
C GLN A 30 -1.20 25.48 -19.90
N ALA A 31 -1.00 26.49 -20.74
CA ALA A 31 0.30 27.12 -20.95
C ALA A 31 0.62 28.23 -19.92
N VAL A 32 -0.37 28.75 -19.18
CA VAL A 32 -0.14 29.81 -18.18
C VAL A 32 0.32 29.21 -16.84
N PRO A 33 1.45 29.67 -16.25
CA PRO A 33 1.86 29.30 -14.91
C PRO A 33 0.84 29.70 -13.84
N LEU A 34 0.67 28.88 -12.78
CA LEU A 34 -0.29 29.17 -11.70
C LEU A 34 -0.06 30.51 -11.01
N ASN A 35 1.20 30.92 -10.84
CA ASN A 35 1.52 32.16 -10.15
C ASN A 35 1.01 33.39 -10.92
N GLU A 36 1.09 33.38 -12.26
CA GLU A 36 0.51 34.45 -13.09
C GLU A 36 -1.03 34.48 -12.98
N LEU A 37 -1.67 33.32 -12.88
CA LEU A 37 -3.13 33.25 -12.68
C LEU A 37 -3.54 33.75 -11.28
N ARG A 38 -2.71 33.51 -10.25
CA ARG A 38 -2.94 33.99 -8.88
C ARG A 38 -2.93 35.51 -8.80
N GLU A 39 -1.99 36.17 -9.49
CA GLU A 39 -1.93 37.63 -9.57
C GLU A 39 -3.20 38.24 -10.18
N GLN A 40 -3.88 37.48 -11.04
CA GLN A 40 -5.10 37.88 -11.73
C GLN A 40 -6.38 37.33 -11.08
N ALA A 41 -6.29 36.64 -9.93
CA ALA A 41 -7.41 35.89 -9.36
C ALA A 41 -8.64 36.77 -9.04
N ALA A 42 -8.43 38.03 -8.67
CA ALA A 42 -9.50 38.98 -8.37
C ALA A 42 -10.34 39.38 -9.60
N GLU A 43 -9.79 39.22 -10.82
CA GLU A 43 -10.49 39.56 -12.07
C GLU A 43 -11.25 38.36 -12.68
N LEU A 44 -11.07 37.16 -12.14
CA LEU A 44 -11.68 35.94 -12.65
C LEU A 44 -13.19 35.93 -12.36
N ARG A 45 -14.00 36.12 -13.42
CA ARG A 45 -15.46 35.97 -13.35
C ARG A 45 -15.86 34.56 -13.80
N LEU A 46 -16.08 33.67 -12.83
CA LEU A 46 -16.38 32.25 -13.09
C LEU A 46 -17.86 31.94 -13.35
N GLY A 47 -18.77 32.86 -13.02
CA GLY A 47 -20.23 32.68 -13.18
C GLY A 47 -20.68 32.12 -14.54
N PRO A 48 -20.17 32.63 -15.68
CA PRO A 48 -20.50 32.10 -17.00
C PRO A 48 -20.07 30.64 -17.22
N LEU A 49 -18.92 30.23 -16.67
CA LEU A 49 -18.47 28.84 -16.74
C LEU A 49 -19.40 27.94 -15.91
N PHE A 50 -19.84 28.40 -14.73
CA PHE A 50 -20.81 27.66 -13.91
C PHE A 50 -22.18 27.53 -14.57
N SER A 51 -22.65 28.54 -15.32
CA SER A 51 -23.90 28.40 -16.09
C SER A 51 -23.78 27.37 -17.20
N LEU A 52 -22.64 27.35 -17.91
CA LEU A 52 -22.36 26.42 -19.01
C LEU A 52 -22.31 24.94 -18.55
N LEU A 53 -22.00 24.67 -17.27
CA LEU A 53 -22.05 23.32 -16.73
C LEU A 53 -23.46 22.70 -16.80
N ASN A 54 -24.51 23.53 -16.73
CA ASN A 54 -25.91 23.07 -16.66
C ASN A 54 -26.55 22.80 -18.04
N GLU A 55 -25.85 23.05 -19.16
CA GLU A 55 -26.43 22.96 -20.52
C GLU A 55 -26.54 21.53 -21.08
N ASN A 56 -26.32 20.48 -20.26
CA ASN A 56 -26.41 19.06 -20.66
C ASN A 56 -25.63 18.71 -21.95
N HIS A 57 -24.46 19.32 -22.16
CA HIS A 57 -23.59 19.03 -23.31
C HIS A 57 -22.23 18.51 -22.84
N ARG A 58 -22.02 17.19 -22.95
CA ARG A 58 -20.87 16.46 -22.37
C ARG A 58 -19.50 17.09 -22.66
N GLU A 59 -19.24 17.47 -23.91
CA GLU A 59 -17.96 18.09 -24.28
C GLU A 59 -17.75 19.47 -23.61
N LYS A 60 -18.80 20.30 -23.56
CA LYS A 60 -18.76 21.60 -22.89
C LYS A 60 -18.52 21.41 -21.40
N THR A 61 -19.23 20.47 -20.76
CA THR A 61 -19.05 20.14 -19.35
C THR A 61 -17.60 19.73 -19.06
N THR A 62 -17.03 18.86 -19.90
CA THR A 62 -15.64 18.39 -19.74
C THR A 62 -14.63 19.54 -19.86
N LEU A 63 -14.79 20.41 -20.86
CA LEU A 63 -13.94 21.59 -21.04
C LEU A 63 -14.08 22.56 -19.87
N CYS A 64 -15.32 22.87 -19.46
CA CYS A 64 -15.59 23.74 -18.32
C CYS A 64 -14.98 23.19 -17.03
N VAL A 65 -15.08 21.88 -16.77
CA VAL A 65 -14.48 21.25 -15.59
C VAL A 65 -12.96 21.43 -15.59
N SER A 66 -12.28 21.16 -16.71
CA SER A 66 -10.82 21.31 -16.79
C SER A 66 -10.36 22.77 -16.66
N ILE A 67 -11.09 23.69 -17.28
CA ILE A 67 -10.85 25.14 -17.15
C ILE A 67 -11.04 25.59 -15.70
N LEU A 68 -12.16 25.21 -15.08
CA LEU A 68 -12.49 25.58 -13.70
C LEU A 68 -11.50 24.97 -12.72
N GLU A 69 -11.06 23.73 -12.92
CA GLU A 69 -10.02 23.10 -12.10
C GLU A 69 -8.77 23.98 -12.03
N ARG A 70 -8.30 24.45 -13.19
CA ARG A 70 -7.13 25.32 -13.29
C ARG A 70 -7.33 26.69 -12.66
N LEU A 71 -8.47 27.32 -12.93
CA LEU A 71 -8.78 28.67 -12.43
C LEU A 71 -9.02 28.67 -10.91
N LEU A 72 -9.78 27.71 -10.39
CA LEU A 72 -10.05 27.58 -8.96
C LEU A 72 -8.76 27.26 -8.20
N GLN A 73 -7.82 26.49 -8.77
CA GLN A 73 -6.49 26.25 -8.17
C GLN A 73 -5.68 27.54 -7.94
N ALA A 74 -5.90 28.57 -8.76
CA ALA A 74 -5.28 29.88 -8.60
C ALA A 74 -5.99 30.77 -7.56
N MET A 75 -7.17 30.39 -7.09
CA MET A 75 -7.92 31.17 -6.10
C MET A 75 -7.61 30.71 -4.67
N GLU A 76 -7.62 31.67 -3.74
CA GLU A 76 -7.42 31.41 -2.31
C GLU A 76 -8.59 30.62 -1.71
N PRO A 77 -8.34 29.58 -0.89
CA PRO A 77 -9.41 28.75 -0.33
C PRO A 77 -10.48 29.52 0.44
N VAL A 78 -10.08 30.53 1.22
CA VAL A 78 -11.00 31.40 1.96
C VAL A 78 -11.94 32.15 1.01
N HIS A 79 -11.43 32.62 -0.13
CA HIS A 79 -12.25 33.30 -1.12
C HIS A 79 -13.25 32.34 -1.77
N VAL A 80 -12.81 31.15 -2.14
CA VAL A 80 -13.69 30.11 -2.73
C VAL A 80 -14.81 29.76 -1.75
N ALA A 81 -14.48 29.51 -0.48
CA ALA A 81 -15.44 29.13 0.54
C ALA A 81 -16.52 30.19 0.79
N ARG A 82 -16.14 31.47 0.83
CA ARG A 82 -17.06 32.59 1.10
C ARG A 82 -17.90 33.00 -0.11
N ASN A 83 -17.27 33.11 -1.28
CA ASN A 83 -17.91 33.74 -2.44
C ASN A 83 -18.57 32.74 -3.39
N LEU A 84 -18.17 31.46 -3.35
CA LEU A 84 -18.67 30.41 -4.25
C LEU A 84 -19.51 29.36 -3.52
N ARG A 85 -20.06 29.68 -2.34
CA ARG A 85 -20.85 28.76 -1.51
C ARG A 85 -22.02 28.11 -2.27
N VAL A 86 -22.75 28.90 -3.05
CA VAL A 86 -23.91 28.41 -3.84
C VAL A 86 -23.43 27.50 -4.97
N ASP A 87 -22.32 27.85 -5.62
CA ASP A 87 -21.74 27.05 -6.70
C ASP A 87 -21.19 25.73 -6.19
N LEU A 88 -20.58 25.72 -5.00
CA LEU A 88 -20.15 24.49 -4.31
C LEU A 88 -21.36 23.59 -4.01
N GLN A 89 -22.46 24.13 -3.48
CA GLN A 89 -23.66 23.35 -3.23
C GLN A 89 -24.24 22.77 -4.53
N ARG A 90 -24.35 23.58 -5.58
CA ARG A 90 -24.81 23.13 -6.91
C ARG A 90 -23.91 22.06 -7.50
N GLY A 91 -22.59 22.21 -7.34
CA GLY A 91 -21.61 21.27 -7.84
C GLY A 91 -21.71 19.87 -7.21
N LEU A 92 -22.04 19.78 -5.92
CA LEU A 92 -22.24 18.49 -5.24
C LEU A 92 -23.50 17.74 -5.70
N ILE A 93 -24.56 18.46 -6.05
CA ILE A 93 -25.84 17.88 -6.52
C ILE A 93 -25.92 17.78 -8.05
N HIS A 94 -24.86 18.14 -8.77
CA HIS A 94 -24.84 18.13 -10.22
C HIS A 94 -24.97 16.69 -10.77
N PRO A 95 -25.68 16.44 -11.87
CA PRO A 95 -25.84 15.07 -12.40
C PRO A 95 -24.53 14.47 -12.94
N ASP A 96 -23.62 15.30 -13.47
CA ASP A 96 -22.31 14.87 -13.97
C ASP A 96 -21.29 14.71 -12.83
N ASP A 97 -20.71 13.52 -12.71
CA ASP A 97 -19.76 13.19 -11.64
C ASP A 97 -18.44 13.94 -11.73
N SER A 98 -18.00 14.38 -12.92
CA SER A 98 -16.78 15.18 -13.06
C SER A 98 -16.92 16.55 -12.37
N VAL A 99 -18.13 17.11 -12.35
CA VAL A 99 -18.44 18.35 -11.63
C VAL A 99 -18.44 18.11 -10.12
N LYS A 100 -18.99 16.97 -9.64
CA LYS A 100 -18.93 16.60 -8.22
C LYS A 100 -17.49 16.41 -7.75
N ILE A 101 -16.66 15.73 -8.55
CA ILE A 101 -15.24 15.50 -8.24
C ILE A 101 -14.47 16.81 -8.17
N LEU A 102 -14.67 17.72 -9.14
CA LEU A 102 -14.09 19.06 -9.10
C LEU A 102 -14.49 19.81 -7.83
N THR A 103 -15.76 19.74 -7.47
CA THR A 103 -16.32 20.40 -6.29
C THR A 103 -15.73 19.84 -4.99
N LEU A 104 -15.67 18.52 -4.85
CA LEU A 104 -15.07 17.84 -3.70
C LEU A 104 -13.55 18.10 -3.62
N SER A 105 -12.87 18.23 -4.75
CA SER A 105 -11.46 18.65 -4.80
C SER A 105 -11.27 20.06 -4.20
N GLN A 106 -12.15 21.01 -4.55
CA GLN A 106 -12.11 22.36 -3.96
C GLN A 106 -12.46 22.34 -2.47
N ILE A 107 -13.46 21.56 -2.05
CA ILE A 107 -13.78 21.38 -0.62
C ILE A 107 -12.55 20.80 0.10
N GLY A 108 -11.88 19.81 -0.48
CA GLY A 108 -10.64 19.24 0.03
C GLY A 108 -9.54 20.29 0.28
N ARG A 109 -9.40 21.30 -0.60
CA ARG A 109 -8.47 22.43 -0.41
C ARG A 109 -8.95 23.40 0.67
N ILE A 110 -10.26 23.64 0.77
CA ILE A 110 -10.86 24.52 1.77
C ILE A 110 -10.65 23.96 3.17
N VAL A 111 -10.89 22.66 3.38
CA VAL A 111 -10.80 22.04 4.70
C VAL A 111 -9.36 21.85 5.19
N GLU A 112 -8.37 21.89 4.29
CA GLU A 112 -6.94 21.94 4.63
C GLU A 112 -6.48 23.33 5.10
N ASN A 113 -7.27 24.37 4.85
CA ASN A 113 -6.96 25.73 5.27
C ASN A 113 -7.68 26.06 6.58
N SER A 114 -6.91 26.39 7.63
CA SER A 114 -7.41 26.65 8.99
C SER A 114 -8.44 27.77 9.07
N ASP A 115 -8.33 28.77 8.20
CA ASP A 115 -9.23 29.93 8.22
C ASP A 115 -10.51 29.64 7.42
N ALA A 116 -10.39 28.88 6.32
CA ALA A 116 -11.49 28.59 5.41
C ALA A 116 -12.38 27.43 5.86
N VAL A 117 -11.86 26.46 6.63
CA VAL A 117 -12.62 25.27 7.08
C VAL A 117 -13.88 25.64 7.86
N THR A 118 -13.84 26.75 8.61
CA THR A 118 -14.98 27.25 9.39
C THR A 118 -16.22 27.56 8.53
N GLU A 119 -16.01 27.99 7.28
CA GLU A 119 -17.11 28.27 6.34
C GLU A 119 -17.84 26.99 5.90
N ILE A 120 -17.12 25.86 5.85
CA ILE A 120 -17.70 24.54 5.56
C ILE A 120 -18.43 24.01 6.80
N LEU A 121 -17.78 24.09 7.98
CA LEU A 121 -18.35 23.63 9.25
C LEU A 121 -19.67 24.35 9.59
N ASN A 122 -19.75 25.64 9.31
CA ASN A 122 -20.96 26.46 9.54
C ASN A 122 -22.06 26.26 8.47
N ASN A 123 -21.87 25.35 7.53
CA ASN A 123 -22.80 25.09 6.44
C ASN A 123 -23.33 23.65 6.47
N ALA A 124 -24.29 23.40 7.36
CA ALA A 124 -24.91 22.09 7.55
C ALA A 124 -25.43 21.46 6.25
N GLU A 125 -26.02 22.25 5.35
CA GLU A 125 -26.51 21.73 4.07
C GLU A 125 -25.37 21.27 3.17
N LEU A 126 -24.25 21.99 3.11
CA LEU A 126 -23.10 21.56 2.32
C LEU A 126 -22.48 20.28 2.89
N LEU A 127 -22.32 20.19 4.21
CA LEU A 127 -21.84 18.98 4.88
C LEU A 127 -22.75 17.78 4.59
N LYS A 128 -24.07 17.99 4.67
CA LYS A 128 -25.07 16.99 4.29
C LYS A 128 -24.85 16.52 2.85
N GLN A 129 -24.72 17.44 1.89
CA GLN A 129 -24.49 17.06 0.50
C GLN A 129 -23.17 16.28 0.29
N ILE A 130 -22.11 16.58 1.05
CA ILE A 130 -20.87 15.77 1.03
C ILE A 130 -21.15 14.35 1.55
N VAL A 131 -21.94 14.19 2.62
CA VAL A 131 -22.36 12.88 3.13
C VAL A 131 -23.14 12.09 2.06
N TYR A 132 -24.09 12.73 1.38
CA TYR A 132 -24.85 12.07 0.29
C TYR A 132 -23.98 11.67 -0.91
N CYS A 133 -22.87 12.36 -1.16
CA CYS A 133 -21.92 11.98 -2.21
C CYS A 133 -21.25 10.62 -1.97
N ILE A 134 -21.17 10.13 -0.71
CA ILE A 134 -20.70 8.77 -0.40
C ILE A 134 -21.61 7.71 -1.04
N GLY A 135 -22.93 8.00 -1.05
CA GLY A 135 -23.96 7.13 -1.60
C GLY A 135 -24.07 7.12 -3.13
N GLY A 136 -23.32 7.97 -3.83
CA GLY A 136 -23.36 8.04 -5.30
C GLY A 136 -22.83 6.78 -5.98
N GLU A 137 -23.30 6.45 -7.17
CA GLU A 137 -22.87 5.23 -7.89
C GLU A 137 -21.36 5.24 -8.19
N ASN A 138 -20.81 6.40 -8.56
CA ASN A 138 -19.43 6.57 -8.94
C ASN A 138 -18.47 6.50 -7.74
N LEU A 139 -17.59 5.49 -7.75
CA LEU A 139 -16.60 5.27 -6.69
C LEU A 139 -15.65 6.47 -6.49
N SER A 140 -15.30 7.20 -7.56
CA SER A 140 -14.39 8.35 -7.46
C SER A 140 -15.01 9.51 -6.70
N VAL A 141 -16.31 9.74 -6.87
CA VAL A 141 -17.08 10.73 -6.11
C VAL A 141 -17.11 10.34 -4.64
N ALA A 142 -17.45 9.08 -4.35
CA ALA A 142 -17.50 8.58 -2.98
C ALA A 142 -16.14 8.71 -2.27
N LYS A 143 -15.04 8.32 -2.93
CA LYS A 143 -13.68 8.47 -2.36
C LYS A 143 -13.30 9.92 -2.09
N ALA A 144 -13.67 10.84 -2.98
CA ALA A 144 -13.41 12.27 -2.77
C ALA A 144 -14.25 12.83 -1.59
N ALA A 145 -15.47 12.33 -1.40
CA ALA A 145 -16.33 12.68 -0.27
C ALA A 145 -15.78 12.15 1.07
N ILE A 146 -15.41 10.86 1.11
CA ILE A 146 -14.75 10.23 2.27
C ILE A 146 -13.51 11.04 2.65
N LYS A 147 -12.60 11.28 1.72
CA LYS A 147 -11.38 12.07 1.95
C LYS A 147 -11.67 13.48 2.50
N SER A 148 -12.73 14.13 2.01
CA SER A 148 -13.11 15.46 2.47
C SER A 148 -13.63 15.42 3.91
N LEU A 149 -14.48 14.45 4.25
CA LEU A 149 -15.02 14.27 5.59
C LEU A 149 -13.94 13.84 6.60
N SER A 150 -13.04 12.93 6.21
CA SER A 150 -11.89 12.52 7.02
C SER A 150 -10.97 13.70 7.37
N ARG A 151 -10.85 14.68 6.48
CA ARG A 151 -10.10 15.93 6.74
C ARG A 151 -10.85 16.87 7.68
N ILE A 152 -12.17 16.98 7.51
CA ILE A 152 -13.02 17.80 8.39
C ILE A 152 -12.90 17.30 9.84
N SER A 153 -12.93 15.98 10.03
CA SER A 153 -12.80 15.32 11.34
C SER A 153 -11.42 15.39 11.98
N LEU A 154 -10.42 16.06 11.37
CA LEU A 154 -9.13 16.30 12.02
C LEU A 154 -9.20 17.37 13.13
N THR A 155 -10.33 18.06 13.24
CA THR A 155 -10.58 19.08 14.26
C THR A 155 -11.73 18.65 15.16
N GLN A 156 -11.70 19.08 16.43
CA GLN A 156 -12.79 18.81 17.37
C GLN A 156 -14.15 19.31 16.85
N ALA A 157 -14.20 20.54 16.33
CA ALA A 157 -15.43 21.09 15.75
C ALA A 157 -15.96 20.26 14.56
N GLY A 158 -15.06 19.67 13.77
CA GLY A 158 -15.45 18.76 12.69
C GLY A 158 -15.97 17.40 13.17
N LEU A 159 -15.39 16.85 14.24
CA LEU A 159 -15.90 15.64 14.89
C LEU A 159 -17.29 15.88 15.49
N GLU A 160 -17.46 16.97 16.23
CA GLU A 160 -18.76 17.38 16.80
C GLU A 160 -19.79 17.60 15.68
N ALA A 161 -19.41 18.29 14.60
CA ALA A 161 -20.29 18.46 13.45
C ALA A 161 -20.73 17.12 12.85
N LEU A 162 -19.82 16.15 12.69
CA LEU A 162 -20.16 14.88 12.04
C LEU A 162 -20.95 13.93 12.94
N PHE A 163 -20.62 13.86 14.23
CA PHE A 163 -21.11 12.82 15.14
C PHE A 163 -22.12 13.30 16.19
N GLU A 164 -22.16 14.59 16.52
CA GLU A 164 -23.08 15.15 17.51
C GLU A 164 -24.23 15.98 16.89
N SER A 165 -24.28 16.07 15.55
CA SER A 165 -25.36 16.73 14.81
C SER A 165 -26.22 15.75 14.03
N ASN A 166 -27.24 16.27 13.33
CA ASN A 166 -28.09 15.51 12.40
C ASN A 166 -27.31 14.81 11.26
N LEU A 167 -26.04 15.18 11.02
CA LEU A 167 -25.20 14.52 10.02
C LEU A 167 -24.94 13.05 10.34
N LEU A 168 -24.95 12.65 11.62
CA LEU A 168 -24.86 11.24 11.98
C LEU A 168 -26.08 10.45 11.49
N ASP A 169 -27.27 11.04 11.57
CA ASP A 169 -28.49 10.43 11.05
C ASP A 169 -28.49 10.38 9.52
N ASP A 170 -27.97 11.43 8.86
CA ASP A 170 -27.77 11.44 7.41
C ASP A 170 -26.78 10.32 6.98
N LEU A 171 -25.66 10.15 7.70
CA LEU A 171 -24.71 9.05 7.47
C LEU A 171 -25.40 7.68 7.63
N LYS A 172 -26.13 7.47 8.72
CA LYS A 172 -26.88 6.23 8.97
C LYS A 172 -27.97 5.99 7.92
N SER A 173 -28.55 7.05 7.36
CA SER A 173 -29.50 6.97 6.25
C SER A 173 -28.82 6.52 4.96
N VAL A 174 -27.68 7.14 4.61
CA VAL A 174 -26.86 6.77 3.44
C VAL A 174 -26.44 5.30 3.52
N MET A 175 -26.01 4.82 4.69
CA MET A 175 -25.65 3.40 4.91
C MET A 175 -26.75 2.40 4.57
N LYS A 176 -28.02 2.78 4.67
CA LYS A 176 -29.16 1.88 4.39
C LYS A 176 -29.42 1.68 2.89
N THR A 177 -28.71 2.39 2.03
CA THR A 177 -28.91 2.33 0.57
C THR A 177 -28.64 0.93 0.02
N ASN A 178 -27.47 0.36 0.35
CA ASN A 178 -27.07 -1.01 0.02
C ASN A 178 -25.73 -1.33 0.73
N ASP A 179 -25.26 -2.57 0.62
CA ASP A 179 -24.01 -3.02 1.25
C ASP A 179 -22.78 -2.25 0.75
N ILE A 180 -22.69 -1.94 -0.55
CA ILE A 180 -21.56 -1.18 -1.12
C ILE A 180 -21.44 0.20 -0.45
N VAL A 181 -22.56 0.91 -0.32
CA VAL A 181 -22.60 2.22 0.33
C VAL A 181 -22.34 2.11 1.83
N ARG A 182 -22.87 1.08 2.49
CA ARG A 182 -22.59 0.82 3.91
C ARG A 182 -21.08 0.69 4.18
N TYR A 183 -20.38 -0.07 3.34
CA TYR A 183 -18.94 -0.29 3.48
C TYR A 183 -18.10 0.95 3.17
N ARG A 184 -18.57 1.83 2.27
CA ARG A 184 -17.93 3.15 2.06
C ARG A 184 -18.06 4.06 3.29
N VAL A 185 -19.16 3.96 4.03
CA VAL A 185 -19.28 4.68 5.30
C VAL A 185 -18.37 4.03 6.35
N TYR A 186 -18.25 2.71 6.40
CA TYR A 186 -17.27 2.07 7.28
C TYR A 186 -15.81 2.45 6.94
N GLU A 187 -15.47 2.61 5.67
CA GLU A 187 -14.17 3.15 5.23
C GLU A 187 -13.92 4.52 5.86
N LEU A 188 -14.87 5.46 5.76
CA LEU A 188 -14.80 6.75 6.45
C LEU A 188 -14.62 6.59 7.96
N ILE A 189 -15.43 5.75 8.61
CA ILE A 189 -15.37 5.58 10.06
C ILE A 189 -14.03 5.01 10.52
N VAL A 190 -13.45 4.06 9.77
CA VAL A 190 -12.12 3.51 10.09
C VAL A 190 -11.01 4.51 9.83
N GLU A 191 -11.09 5.31 8.75
CA GLU A 191 -10.15 6.40 8.50
C GLU A 191 -10.13 7.40 9.67
N ILE A 192 -11.31 7.84 10.13
CA ILE A 192 -11.45 8.78 11.26
C ILE A 192 -10.95 8.12 12.55
N SER A 193 -11.38 6.89 12.83
CA SER A 193 -11.00 6.14 14.04
C SER A 193 -9.48 5.96 14.14
N SER A 194 -8.79 5.89 13.01
CA SER A 194 -7.33 5.68 12.96
C SER A 194 -6.52 6.93 13.26
N VAL A 195 -7.14 8.12 13.30
CA VAL A 195 -6.41 9.38 13.54
C VAL A 195 -5.97 9.53 14.99
N SER A 196 -6.87 9.32 15.95
CA SER A 196 -6.58 9.52 17.37
C SER A 196 -7.54 8.73 18.28
N PRO A 197 -7.17 8.51 19.57
CA PRO A 197 -8.07 7.90 20.55
C PRO A 197 -9.39 8.65 20.71
N GLU A 198 -9.37 9.98 20.65
CA GLU A 198 -10.56 10.82 20.74
C GLU A 198 -11.47 10.60 19.53
N SER A 199 -10.89 10.57 18.32
CA SER A 199 -11.62 10.31 17.07
C SER A 199 -12.28 8.93 17.09
N LEU A 200 -11.56 7.91 17.58
CA LEU A 200 -12.12 6.58 17.80
C LEU A 200 -13.29 6.62 18.79
N ASN A 201 -13.19 7.37 19.89
CA ASN A 201 -14.26 7.48 20.87
C ASN A 201 -15.55 8.07 20.28
N TYR A 202 -15.45 9.07 19.38
CA TYR A 202 -16.60 9.57 18.63
C TYR A 202 -17.23 8.48 17.75
N CYS A 203 -16.38 7.77 17.00
CA CYS A 203 -16.82 6.69 16.11
C CYS A 203 -17.46 5.51 16.85
N THR A 204 -16.95 5.13 18.03
CA THR A 204 -17.54 4.06 18.85
C THR A 204 -18.85 4.50 19.50
N THR A 205 -18.89 5.71 20.07
CA THR A 205 -20.10 6.30 20.67
C THR A 205 -21.23 6.44 19.65
N SER A 206 -20.91 6.69 18.38
CA SER A 206 -21.90 6.75 17.29
C SER A 206 -22.62 5.41 17.03
N GLY A 207 -22.05 4.29 17.50
CA GLY A 207 -22.47 2.91 17.28
C GLY A 207 -21.98 2.29 15.96
N LEU A 208 -21.31 3.05 15.10
CA LEU A 208 -20.91 2.59 13.76
C LEU A 208 -19.75 1.58 13.80
N VAL A 209 -18.77 1.78 14.68
CA VAL A 209 -17.68 0.80 14.89
C VAL A 209 -18.25 -0.50 15.45
N THR A 210 -19.14 -0.43 16.44
CA THR A 210 -19.80 -1.62 16.99
C THR A 210 -20.60 -2.37 15.94
N GLN A 211 -21.29 -1.66 15.03
CA GLN A 211 -22.01 -2.30 13.93
C GLN A 211 -21.06 -3.03 12.97
N LEU A 212 -19.93 -2.41 12.60
CA LEU A 212 -18.88 -3.04 11.79
C LEU A 212 -18.36 -4.33 12.45
N LEU A 213 -18.06 -4.28 13.75
CA LEU A 213 -17.55 -5.44 14.48
C LEU A 213 -18.57 -6.58 14.57
N ARG A 214 -19.87 -6.26 14.69
CA ARG A 214 -20.94 -7.26 14.65
C ARG A 214 -21.07 -7.93 13.28
N GLU A 215 -20.86 -7.18 12.19
CA GLU A 215 -20.85 -7.75 10.83
C GLU A 215 -19.68 -8.71 10.64
N LEU A 216 -18.49 -8.39 11.19
CA LEU A 216 -17.34 -9.30 11.20
C LEU A 216 -17.66 -10.64 11.88
N THR A 217 -18.34 -10.60 13.03
CA THR A 217 -18.66 -11.80 13.82
C THR A 217 -19.99 -12.44 13.46
N GLY A 218 -20.68 -11.93 12.43
CA GLY A 218 -21.95 -12.45 11.96
C GLY A 218 -21.82 -13.76 11.19
N GLU A 219 -22.93 -14.30 10.71
CA GLU A 219 -22.99 -15.59 9.99
C GLU A 219 -22.59 -15.48 8.51
N ASP A 220 -22.78 -14.31 7.90
CA ASP A 220 -22.48 -14.10 6.48
C ASP A 220 -20.97 -14.12 6.21
N VAL A 221 -20.53 -15.16 5.51
CA VAL A 221 -19.12 -15.40 5.19
C VAL A 221 -18.51 -14.32 4.30
N LEU A 222 -19.27 -13.78 3.35
CA LEU A 222 -18.77 -12.77 2.41
C LEU A 222 -18.63 -11.41 3.09
N VAL A 223 -19.62 -11.07 3.93
CA VAL A 223 -19.57 -9.88 4.80
C VAL A 223 -18.37 -10.00 5.74
N ARG A 224 -18.18 -11.13 6.42
CA ARG A 224 -17.02 -11.39 7.27
C ARG A 224 -15.69 -11.22 6.54
N ALA A 225 -15.56 -11.80 5.35
CA ALA A 225 -14.36 -11.71 4.52
C ALA A 225 -14.05 -10.28 4.07
N THR A 226 -15.06 -9.41 3.98
CA THR A 226 -14.89 -8.00 3.63
C THR A 226 -14.61 -7.14 4.88
N CYS A 227 -15.34 -7.38 5.97
CA CYS A 227 -15.18 -6.64 7.24
C CYS A 227 -13.77 -6.73 7.81
N ILE A 228 -13.11 -7.89 7.68
CA ILE A 228 -11.78 -8.09 8.26
C ILE A 228 -10.75 -7.12 7.70
N GLU A 229 -10.87 -6.67 6.45
CA GLU A 229 -9.93 -5.69 5.87
C GLU A 229 -9.99 -4.34 6.60
N MET A 230 -11.21 -3.89 6.94
CA MET A 230 -11.44 -2.67 7.71
C MET A 230 -11.02 -2.81 9.17
N VAL A 231 -11.28 -3.96 9.79
CA VAL A 231 -10.85 -4.23 11.18
C VAL A 231 -9.32 -4.36 11.27
N THR A 232 -8.68 -4.94 10.25
CA THR A 232 -7.21 -4.96 10.12
C THR A 232 -6.66 -3.54 9.99
N SER A 233 -7.35 -2.69 9.22
CA SER A 233 -6.95 -1.28 9.06
C SER A 233 -6.98 -0.52 10.39
N LEU A 234 -8.04 -0.72 11.19
CA LEU A 234 -8.13 -0.16 12.55
C LEU A 234 -6.99 -0.65 13.46
N ALA A 235 -6.60 -1.93 13.34
CA ALA A 235 -5.54 -2.55 14.13
C ALA A 235 -4.11 -2.05 13.80
N TYR A 236 -3.91 -1.26 12.74
CA TYR A 236 -2.60 -0.62 12.51
C TYR A 236 -2.24 0.41 13.58
N THR A 237 -3.24 0.98 14.25
CA THR A 237 -3.03 1.99 15.29
C THR A 237 -3.00 1.36 16.69
N HIS A 238 -2.23 1.96 17.60
CA HIS A 238 -2.13 1.45 18.97
C HIS A 238 -3.48 1.49 19.71
N HIS A 239 -4.20 2.61 19.63
CA HIS A 239 -5.52 2.78 20.25
C HIS A 239 -6.58 1.89 19.60
N GLY A 240 -6.52 1.65 18.29
CA GLY A 240 -7.37 0.67 17.61
C GLY A 240 -7.15 -0.75 18.12
N ARG A 241 -5.90 -1.20 18.31
CA ARG A 241 -5.61 -2.51 18.90
C ARG A 241 -6.09 -2.63 20.35
N GLN A 242 -5.86 -1.60 21.16
CA GLN A 242 -6.35 -1.57 22.54
C GLN A 242 -7.88 -1.74 22.58
N TYR A 243 -8.60 -1.00 21.73
CA TYR A 243 -10.05 -1.10 21.65
C TYR A 243 -10.51 -2.50 21.20
N LEU A 244 -9.93 -3.05 20.13
CA LEU A 244 -10.26 -4.40 19.65
C LEU A 244 -10.00 -5.49 20.69
N ALA A 245 -8.94 -5.34 21.50
CA ALA A 245 -8.64 -6.24 22.60
C ALA A 245 -9.65 -6.10 23.76
N GLN A 246 -10.01 -4.87 24.13
CA GLN A 246 -10.98 -4.59 25.20
C GLN A 246 -12.38 -5.11 24.86
N GLU A 247 -12.81 -4.98 23.60
CA GLU A 247 -14.08 -5.49 23.10
C GLU A 247 -14.07 -7.01 22.85
N GLY A 248 -12.93 -7.69 23.07
CA GLY A 248 -12.79 -9.13 22.87
C GLY A 248 -12.85 -9.58 21.40
N VAL A 249 -12.71 -8.65 20.45
CA VAL A 249 -12.79 -8.95 19.00
C VAL A 249 -11.66 -9.87 18.58
N ILE A 250 -10.44 -9.67 19.09
CA ILE A 250 -9.28 -10.50 18.74
C ILE A 250 -9.52 -11.96 19.17
N ASP A 251 -10.07 -12.15 20.37
CA ASP A 251 -10.43 -13.49 20.88
C ASP A 251 -11.56 -14.12 20.06
N GLN A 252 -12.55 -13.33 19.61
CA GLN A 252 -13.62 -13.80 18.73
C GLN A 252 -13.07 -14.26 17.36
N ILE A 253 -12.18 -13.48 16.73
CA ILE A 253 -11.53 -13.88 15.47
C ILE A 253 -10.77 -15.20 15.68
N SER A 254 -10.02 -15.33 16.78
CA SER A 254 -9.33 -16.58 17.12
C SER A 254 -10.30 -17.76 17.24
N ASN A 255 -11.45 -17.59 17.89
CA ASN A 255 -12.45 -18.64 18.01
C ASN A 255 -13.07 -19.04 16.66
N ILE A 256 -13.24 -18.09 15.73
CA ILE A 256 -13.71 -18.40 14.37
C ILE A 256 -12.65 -19.23 13.63
N ILE A 257 -11.36 -18.93 13.79
CA ILE A 257 -10.27 -19.75 13.22
C ILE A 257 -10.31 -21.19 13.76
N VAL A 258 -10.59 -21.39 15.05
CA VAL A 258 -10.73 -22.74 15.65
C VAL A 258 -11.87 -23.51 14.98
N GLY A 259 -13.00 -22.85 14.67
CA GLY A 259 -14.14 -23.48 14.01
C GLY A 259 -13.97 -23.72 12.51
N ALA A 260 -12.93 -23.16 11.89
CA ALA A 260 -12.76 -23.13 10.43
C ALA A 260 -12.68 -24.53 9.79
N ASP A 261 -12.15 -25.53 10.49
CA ASP A 261 -12.03 -26.90 9.97
C ASP A 261 -13.39 -27.58 9.76
N SER A 262 -14.41 -27.11 10.47
CA SER A 262 -15.78 -27.60 10.35
C SER A 262 -16.63 -26.80 9.36
N ASP A 263 -16.09 -25.69 8.83
CA ASP A 263 -16.80 -24.77 7.95
C ASP A 263 -16.38 -24.97 6.48
N PRO A 264 -17.29 -25.44 5.59
CA PRO A 264 -17.02 -25.61 4.16
C PRO A 264 -16.62 -24.32 3.44
N PHE A 265 -16.93 -23.16 4.02
CA PHE A 265 -16.65 -21.84 3.44
C PHE A 265 -15.45 -21.14 4.09
N SER A 266 -14.67 -21.86 4.91
CA SER A 266 -13.49 -21.31 5.59
C SER A 266 -12.45 -20.71 4.64
N SER A 267 -12.30 -21.25 3.44
CA SER A 267 -11.41 -20.74 2.40
C SER A 267 -11.67 -19.27 2.03
N PHE A 268 -12.89 -18.76 2.21
CA PHE A 268 -13.24 -17.38 1.89
C PHE A 268 -12.76 -16.36 2.91
N TYR A 269 -12.70 -16.70 4.20
CA TYR A 269 -12.36 -15.74 5.27
C TYR A 269 -11.04 -16.03 5.97
N LEU A 270 -10.58 -17.28 5.96
CA LEU A 270 -9.38 -17.68 6.69
C LEU A 270 -8.10 -16.94 6.25
N PRO A 271 -7.87 -16.68 4.94
CA PRO A 271 -6.78 -15.82 4.50
C PRO A 271 -6.78 -14.44 5.17
N GLY A 272 -7.96 -13.83 5.30
CA GLY A 272 -8.11 -12.51 5.92
C GLY A 272 -7.76 -12.52 7.40
N PHE A 273 -8.21 -13.54 8.14
CA PHE A 273 -7.90 -13.68 9.56
C PHE A 273 -6.44 -14.01 9.84
N VAL A 274 -5.82 -14.84 9.01
CA VAL A 274 -4.38 -15.12 9.11
C VAL A 274 -3.55 -13.86 8.81
N LYS A 275 -3.93 -13.06 7.81
CA LYS A 275 -3.31 -11.75 7.56
C LYS A 275 -3.48 -10.79 8.75
N PHE A 276 -4.67 -10.76 9.36
CA PHE A 276 -4.93 -9.93 10.54
C PHE A 276 -3.96 -10.26 11.69
N PHE A 277 -3.83 -11.55 12.07
CA PHE A 277 -2.89 -11.95 13.11
C PHE A 277 -1.42 -11.77 12.70
N GLY A 278 -1.07 -11.97 11.43
CA GLY A 278 0.25 -11.65 10.89
C GLY A 278 0.60 -10.17 11.08
N ASN A 279 -0.34 -9.27 10.81
CA ASN A 279 -0.16 -7.83 11.05
C ASN A 279 -0.08 -7.50 12.55
N LEU A 280 -0.91 -8.10 13.40
CA LEU A 280 -0.82 -7.93 14.85
C LEU A 280 0.56 -8.34 15.39
N ALA A 281 1.10 -9.47 14.92
CA ALA A 281 2.42 -9.95 15.30
C ALA A 281 3.53 -8.96 14.94
N VAL A 282 3.43 -8.27 13.80
CA VAL A 282 4.38 -7.22 13.40
C VAL A 282 4.25 -5.96 14.26
N MET A 283 3.02 -5.58 14.59
CA MET A 283 2.73 -4.30 15.24
C MET A 283 2.96 -4.30 16.75
N ASP A 284 2.79 -5.44 17.40
CA ASP A 284 3.00 -5.61 18.84
C ASP A 284 4.26 -6.43 19.12
N SER A 285 4.12 -7.76 19.21
CA SER A 285 5.26 -8.68 19.32
C SER A 285 4.86 -10.05 18.80
N PRO A 286 5.66 -10.69 17.92
CA PRO A 286 5.38 -12.04 17.45
C PRO A 286 5.29 -13.05 18.59
N GLN A 287 6.12 -12.88 19.62
CA GLN A 287 6.09 -13.78 20.78
C GLN A 287 4.76 -13.65 21.54
N GLN A 288 4.35 -12.43 21.88
CA GLN A 288 3.11 -12.23 22.63
C GLN A 288 1.88 -12.73 21.87
N ILE A 289 1.77 -12.40 20.58
CA ILE A 289 0.63 -12.80 19.75
C ILE A 289 0.58 -14.32 19.55
N CYS A 290 1.71 -14.95 19.22
CA CYS A 290 1.74 -16.40 18.99
C CYS A 290 1.57 -17.23 20.28
N GLU A 291 2.05 -16.75 21.44
CA GLU A 291 1.82 -17.42 22.72
C GLU A 291 0.38 -17.25 23.20
N ARG A 292 -0.26 -16.09 22.92
CA ARG A 292 -1.66 -15.85 23.26
C ARG A 292 -2.63 -16.59 22.35
N TYR A 293 -2.30 -16.67 21.06
CA TYR A 293 -3.13 -17.27 20.01
C TYR A 293 -2.38 -18.39 19.27
N PRO A 294 -2.08 -19.53 19.91
CA PRO A 294 -1.30 -20.60 19.29
C PRO A 294 -1.99 -21.20 18.05
N ILE A 295 -3.33 -21.21 18.02
CA ILE A 295 -4.12 -21.69 16.87
C ILE A 295 -3.78 -20.94 15.58
N PHE A 296 -3.40 -19.66 15.67
CA PHE A 296 -2.99 -18.89 14.50
C PHE A 296 -1.75 -19.52 13.84
N VAL A 297 -0.74 -19.89 14.62
CA VAL A 297 0.49 -20.53 14.10
C VAL A 297 0.16 -21.91 13.53
N GLU A 298 -0.69 -22.68 14.20
CA GLU A 298 -1.13 -23.98 13.72
C GLU A 298 -1.82 -23.88 12.36
N LYS A 299 -2.74 -22.92 12.23
CA LYS A 299 -3.49 -22.72 11.00
C LYS A 299 -2.61 -22.19 9.87
N VAL A 300 -1.65 -21.31 10.16
CA VAL A 300 -0.62 -20.91 9.17
C VAL A 300 0.10 -22.13 8.61
N PHE A 301 0.51 -23.07 9.46
CA PHE A 301 1.24 -24.26 9.02
C PHE A 301 0.35 -25.16 8.15
N GLU A 302 -0.89 -25.40 8.58
CA GLU A 302 -1.87 -26.19 7.81
C GLU A 302 -2.17 -25.56 6.43
N MET A 303 -2.28 -24.24 6.37
CA MET A 303 -2.52 -23.53 5.11
C MET A 303 -1.37 -23.69 4.10
N THR A 304 -0.12 -23.91 4.53
CA THR A 304 0.99 -24.26 3.61
C THR A 304 0.86 -25.65 2.98
N GLU A 305 0.04 -26.51 3.58
CA GLU A 305 -0.28 -27.86 3.09
C GLU A 305 -1.56 -27.89 2.23
N SER A 306 -2.26 -26.76 2.13
CA SER A 306 -3.49 -26.62 1.33
C SER A 306 -3.25 -26.89 -0.16
N GLN A 307 -4.32 -27.32 -0.83
CA GLN A 307 -4.36 -27.40 -2.30
C GLN A 307 -4.74 -26.05 -2.94
N ASP A 308 -5.29 -25.12 -2.15
CA ASP A 308 -5.64 -23.77 -2.60
C ASP A 308 -4.38 -22.88 -2.63
N PRO A 309 -3.93 -22.42 -3.82
CA PRO A 309 -2.76 -21.57 -3.96
C PRO A 309 -2.86 -20.25 -3.18
N THR A 310 -4.08 -19.73 -2.98
CA THR A 310 -4.33 -18.51 -2.21
C THR A 310 -3.99 -18.73 -0.74
N MET A 311 -4.45 -19.86 -0.19
CA MET A 311 -4.18 -20.26 1.20
C MET A 311 -2.67 -20.48 1.40
N THR A 312 -2.04 -21.23 0.51
CA THR A 312 -0.59 -21.48 0.56
C THR A 312 0.20 -20.19 0.43
N GLY A 313 -0.17 -19.30 -0.50
CA GLY A 313 0.49 -18.01 -0.69
C GLY A 313 0.44 -17.14 0.56
N VAL A 314 -0.76 -16.99 1.16
CA VAL A 314 -0.92 -16.19 2.39
C VAL A 314 -0.12 -16.79 3.54
N ALA A 315 -0.13 -18.11 3.71
CA ALA A 315 0.62 -18.77 4.77
C ALA A 315 2.14 -18.59 4.61
N VAL A 316 2.67 -18.74 3.38
CA VAL A 316 4.08 -18.51 3.09
C VAL A 316 4.48 -17.06 3.39
N ASP A 317 3.66 -16.09 2.97
CA ASP A 317 3.88 -14.67 3.25
C ASP A 317 3.88 -14.41 4.77
N THR A 318 2.92 -14.97 5.51
CA THR A 318 2.83 -14.83 6.97
C THR A 318 4.03 -15.45 7.69
N VAL A 319 4.52 -16.62 7.26
CA VAL A 319 5.74 -17.21 7.82
C VAL A 319 6.95 -16.32 7.57
N GLY A 320 7.08 -15.75 6.35
CA GLY A 320 8.13 -14.80 6.03
C GLY A 320 8.08 -13.55 6.90
N ILE A 321 6.88 -13.02 7.16
CA ILE A 321 6.64 -11.86 8.02
C ILE A 321 7.01 -12.16 9.48
N LEU A 322 6.52 -13.25 10.06
CA LEU A 322 6.90 -13.68 11.41
C LEU A 322 8.41 -13.87 11.50
N GLY A 323 8.99 -14.50 10.47
CA GLY A 323 10.40 -14.74 10.33
C GLY A 323 11.26 -13.49 10.15
N SER A 324 10.70 -12.30 9.98
CA SER A 324 11.49 -11.09 9.70
C SER A 324 12.19 -10.48 10.93
N SER A 325 11.76 -10.84 12.13
CA SER A 325 12.35 -10.38 13.40
C SER A 325 12.99 -11.52 14.19
N VAL A 326 13.90 -11.20 15.12
CA VAL A 326 14.54 -12.22 15.98
C VAL A 326 13.53 -12.92 16.88
N GLU A 327 12.57 -12.18 17.44
CA GLU A 327 11.50 -12.74 18.29
C GLU A 327 10.65 -13.75 17.50
N GLY A 328 10.19 -13.37 16.30
CA GLY A 328 9.39 -14.28 15.49
C GLY A 328 10.18 -15.46 14.96
N LYS A 329 11.49 -15.31 14.68
CA LYS A 329 12.36 -16.45 14.39
C LYS A 329 12.41 -17.45 15.56
N GLN A 330 12.52 -16.97 16.79
CA GLN A 330 12.51 -17.82 17.99
C GLN A 330 11.16 -18.53 18.19
N VAL A 331 10.04 -17.84 17.92
CA VAL A 331 8.69 -18.44 17.94
C VAL A 331 8.61 -19.61 16.96
N LEU A 332 9.05 -19.41 15.71
CA LEU A 332 9.05 -20.46 14.69
C LEU A 332 9.96 -21.63 15.11
N GLN A 333 11.16 -21.34 15.62
CA GLN A 333 12.11 -22.35 16.10
C GLN A 333 11.52 -23.22 17.22
N LYS A 334 10.73 -22.65 18.15
CA LYS A 334 10.10 -23.38 19.25
C LYS A 334 9.13 -24.47 18.78
N THR A 335 8.61 -24.39 17.54
CA THR A 335 7.71 -25.42 16.98
C THR A 335 8.46 -26.65 16.43
N GLY A 336 9.80 -26.64 16.45
CA GLY A 336 10.64 -27.81 16.21
C GLY A 336 10.44 -28.45 14.83
N THR A 337 10.25 -29.78 14.82
CA THR A 337 10.16 -30.58 13.58
C THR A 337 9.00 -30.19 12.67
N ARG A 338 7.97 -29.52 13.20
CA ARG A 338 6.90 -28.94 12.36
C ARG A 338 7.43 -27.85 11.46
N PHE A 339 8.26 -26.95 12.00
CA PHE A 339 8.86 -25.87 11.22
C PHE A 339 9.91 -26.38 10.24
N GLU A 340 10.70 -27.38 10.61
CA GLU A 340 11.63 -28.02 9.66
C GLU A 340 10.89 -28.64 8.47
N ARG A 341 9.75 -29.31 8.69
CA ARG A 341 8.89 -29.82 7.61
C ARG A 341 8.33 -28.71 6.74
N LEU A 342 7.93 -27.60 7.35
CA LEU A 342 7.47 -26.42 6.64
C LEU A 342 8.58 -25.82 5.76
N LEU A 343 9.82 -25.71 6.26
CA LEU A 343 10.97 -25.25 5.46
C LEU A 343 11.23 -26.18 4.27
N MET A 344 11.24 -27.50 4.46
CA MET A 344 11.36 -28.47 3.36
C MET A 344 10.27 -28.26 2.30
N ARG A 345 9.03 -27.98 2.73
CA ARG A 345 7.89 -27.72 1.85
C ARG A 345 8.06 -26.41 1.08
N ILE A 346 8.46 -25.33 1.73
CA ILE A 346 8.73 -24.03 1.10
C ILE A 346 9.88 -24.16 0.09
N GLY A 347 10.94 -24.89 0.43
CA GLY A 347 12.03 -25.20 -0.50
C GLY A 347 11.55 -25.99 -1.72
N HIS A 348 10.71 -27.01 -1.52
CA HIS A 348 10.10 -27.76 -2.63
C HIS A 348 9.20 -26.87 -3.52
N GLN A 349 8.38 -26.00 -2.92
CA GLN A 349 7.49 -25.06 -3.62
C GLN A 349 8.31 -24.03 -4.43
N SER A 350 9.40 -23.50 -3.87
CA SER A 350 10.29 -22.55 -4.57
C SER A 350 10.85 -23.08 -5.89
N LYS A 351 10.94 -24.42 -6.02
CA LYS A 351 11.38 -25.09 -7.25
C LYS A 351 10.23 -25.44 -8.20
N ASN A 352 9.13 -25.97 -7.66
CA ASN A 352 8.13 -26.71 -8.44
C ASN A 352 6.78 -25.99 -8.62
N ALA A 353 6.51 -24.95 -7.84
CA ALA A 353 5.23 -24.23 -7.89
C ALA A 353 5.09 -23.35 -9.16
N PRO A 354 3.91 -22.77 -9.43
CA PRO A 354 3.77 -21.67 -10.39
C PRO A 354 4.66 -20.47 -10.01
N VAL A 355 5.05 -19.67 -11.01
CA VAL A 355 6.02 -18.57 -10.87
C VAL A 355 5.70 -17.64 -9.70
N GLU A 356 4.44 -17.22 -9.56
CA GLU A 356 4.02 -16.31 -8.48
C GLU A 356 4.28 -16.89 -7.09
N LEU A 357 3.97 -18.17 -6.88
CA LEU A 357 4.19 -18.83 -5.59
C LEU A 357 5.67 -19.10 -5.34
N LYS A 358 6.47 -19.38 -6.39
CA LYS A 358 7.93 -19.48 -6.25
C LYS A 358 8.54 -18.18 -5.73
N ILE A 359 8.11 -17.04 -6.29
CA ILE A 359 8.59 -15.71 -5.85
C ILE A 359 8.26 -15.50 -4.37
N ARG A 360 7.01 -15.75 -3.95
CA ARG A 360 6.60 -15.67 -2.54
C ARG A 360 7.44 -16.58 -1.63
N CYS A 361 7.71 -17.82 -2.05
CA CYS A 361 8.59 -18.70 -1.29
C CYS A 361 10.01 -18.15 -1.15
N LEU A 362 10.60 -17.62 -2.23
CA LEU A 362 11.94 -17.02 -2.20
C LEU A 362 12.00 -15.76 -1.33
N ASP A 363 10.95 -14.94 -1.36
CA ASP A 363 10.81 -13.77 -0.48
C ASP A 363 10.70 -14.19 0.99
N ALA A 364 9.87 -15.19 1.30
CA ALA A 364 9.75 -15.72 2.66
C ALA A 364 11.07 -16.32 3.15
N ILE A 365 11.76 -17.12 2.32
CA ILE A 365 13.09 -17.66 2.62
C ILE A 365 14.08 -16.52 2.90
N SER A 366 14.09 -15.47 2.08
CA SER A 366 14.96 -14.31 2.28
C SER A 366 14.72 -13.65 3.64
N SER A 367 13.46 -13.40 4.01
CA SER A 367 13.09 -12.81 5.30
C SER A 367 13.47 -13.70 6.48
N LEU A 368 13.23 -15.02 6.36
CA LEU A 368 13.57 -16.02 7.38
C LEU A 368 15.07 -16.09 7.65
N LEU A 369 15.88 -16.02 6.60
CA LEU A 369 17.32 -16.20 6.71
C LEU A 369 18.07 -14.90 6.99
N TYR A 370 17.50 -13.74 6.66
CA TYR A 370 18.14 -12.45 6.89
C TYR A 370 18.42 -12.22 8.38
N LEU A 371 19.66 -11.82 8.68
CA LEU A 371 20.12 -11.49 10.02
C LEU A 371 21.08 -10.28 9.97
N PRO A 372 20.67 -9.12 10.51
CA PRO A 372 21.52 -7.93 10.60
C PRO A 372 22.82 -8.19 11.37
N SER A 373 23.91 -7.53 10.99
CA SER A 373 25.23 -7.72 11.60
C SER A 373 25.25 -7.48 13.12
N GLU A 374 24.39 -6.60 13.62
CA GLU A 374 24.29 -6.24 15.03
C GLU A 374 23.59 -7.34 15.85
N GLN A 375 22.82 -8.21 15.19
CA GLN A 375 22.03 -9.28 15.80
C GLN A 375 22.68 -10.66 15.63
N GLN A 376 23.84 -10.76 14.97
CA GLN A 376 24.52 -12.03 14.75
C GLN A 376 25.15 -12.55 16.05
N THR A 377 24.49 -13.53 16.68
CA THR A 377 25.05 -14.36 17.75
C THR A 377 25.32 -15.77 17.21
N ASP A 378 26.19 -16.53 17.87
CA ASP A 378 26.51 -17.91 17.45
C ASP A 378 25.26 -18.81 17.40
N ASP A 379 24.27 -18.57 18.25
CA ASP A 379 23.01 -19.33 18.27
C ASP A 379 22.11 -18.96 17.09
N LEU A 380 21.98 -17.66 16.79
CA LEU A 380 21.15 -17.20 15.66
C LEU A 380 21.78 -17.52 14.30
N LEU A 381 23.12 -17.51 14.21
CA LEU A 381 23.85 -17.98 13.02
C LEU A 381 23.65 -19.48 12.80
N ARG A 382 23.78 -20.30 13.85
CA ARG A 382 23.52 -21.75 13.76
C ARG A 382 22.07 -22.06 13.41
N MET A 383 21.13 -21.27 13.93
CA MET A 383 19.70 -21.40 13.61
C MET A 383 19.43 -21.09 12.13
N THR A 384 19.93 -19.98 11.60
CA THR A 384 19.73 -19.63 10.19
C THR A 384 20.44 -20.59 9.23
N GLU A 385 21.62 -21.10 9.60
CA GLU A 385 22.32 -22.16 8.85
C GLU A 385 21.53 -23.47 8.82
N SER A 386 20.96 -23.89 9.95
CA SER A 386 20.13 -25.11 10.02
C SER A 386 18.85 -24.96 9.20
N TRP A 387 18.23 -23.77 9.22
CA TRP A 387 17.06 -23.48 8.41
C TRP A 387 17.36 -23.52 6.92
N PHE A 388 18.46 -22.91 6.49
CA PHE A 388 18.91 -22.97 5.11
C PHE A 388 19.11 -24.41 4.66
N SER A 389 19.78 -25.22 5.48
CA SER A 389 20.05 -26.64 5.23
C SER A 389 18.77 -27.49 5.15
N ALA A 390 17.70 -27.10 5.85
CA ALA A 390 16.41 -27.79 5.80
C ALA A 390 15.64 -27.54 4.49
N LEU A 391 15.94 -26.49 3.72
CA LEU A 391 15.19 -26.14 2.51
C LEU A 391 15.33 -27.19 1.39
N SER A 392 16.51 -27.79 1.26
CA SER A 392 16.74 -28.89 0.31
C SER A 392 18.05 -29.62 0.60
N ARG A 393 18.35 -30.70 -0.13
CA ARG A 393 19.62 -31.42 -0.02
C ARG A 393 20.84 -30.57 -0.42
N ASP A 394 20.65 -29.63 -1.34
CA ASP A 394 21.68 -28.69 -1.80
C ASP A 394 21.04 -27.33 -2.07
N PRO A 395 20.81 -26.52 -1.01
CA PRO A 395 20.06 -25.29 -1.14
C PRO A 395 20.80 -24.22 -1.95
N LEU A 396 22.14 -24.21 -1.93
CA LEU A 396 22.90 -23.25 -2.74
C LEU A 396 22.71 -23.51 -4.23
N GLU A 397 22.83 -24.78 -4.67
CA GLU A 397 22.59 -25.15 -6.07
C GLU A 397 21.12 -25.04 -6.46
N LEU A 398 20.19 -25.24 -5.53
CA LEU A 398 18.76 -24.93 -5.74
C LEU A 398 18.57 -23.46 -6.17
N PHE A 399 19.05 -22.51 -5.36
CA PHE A 399 18.87 -21.09 -5.66
C PHE A 399 19.69 -20.64 -6.88
N ARG A 400 20.87 -21.23 -7.08
CA ARG A 400 21.68 -20.99 -8.28
C ARG A 400 20.93 -21.44 -9.54
N GLY A 401 20.35 -22.63 -9.51
CA GLY A 401 19.52 -23.17 -10.60
C GLY A 401 18.27 -22.33 -10.88
N ILE A 402 17.69 -21.68 -9.86
CA ILE A 402 16.59 -20.72 -10.05
C ILE A 402 17.11 -19.42 -10.67
N SER A 403 18.24 -18.89 -10.19
CA SER A 403 18.84 -17.67 -10.74
C SER A 403 19.26 -17.80 -12.20
N GLY A 404 19.53 -19.01 -12.70
CA GLY A 404 19.85 -19.24 -14.11
C GLY A 404 18.63 -19.29 -15.05
N GLN A 405 17.40 -19.19 -14.55
CA GLN A 405 16.19 -19.29 -15.38
C GLN A 405 15.92 -17.98 -16.13
N PRO A 406 15.32 -18.04 -17.34
CA PRO A 406 15.03 -16.87 -18.16
C PRO A 406 13.75 -16.13 -17.70
N PHE A 407 13.63 -15.89 -16.39
CA PHE A 407 12.51 -15.17 -15.77
C PHE A 407 13.08 -14.11 -14.83
N PRO A 408 13.09 -12.82 -15.22
CA PRO A 408 13.75 -11.76 -14.46
C PRO A 408 13.29 -11.66 -12.99
N GLU A 409 11.99 -11.84 -12.72
CA GLU A 409 11.47 -11.77 -11.36
C GLU A 409 11.97 -12.93 -10.48
N LEU A 410 12.06 -14.14 -11.03
CA LEU A 410 12.61 -15.31 -10.32
C LEU A 410 14.11 -15.19 -10.12
N HIS A 411 14.82 -14.68 -11.12
CA HIS A 411 16.25 -14.39 -11.03
C HIS A 411 16.52 -13.41 -9.88
N CYS A 412 15.81 -12.28 -9.86
CA CYS A 412 15.93 -11.28 -8.79
C CYS A 412 15.57 -11.86 -7.42
N ALA A 413 14.51 -12.65 -7.32
CA ALA A 413 14.10 -13.29 -6.06
C ALA A 413 15.14 -14.30 -5.55
N ALA A 414 15.80 -15.05 -6.43
CA ALA A 414 16.90 -15.94 -6.05
C ALA A 414 18.15 -15.16 -5.58
N LEU A 415 18.50 -14.06 -6.27
CA LEU A 415 19.57 -13.16 -5.82
C LEU A 415 19.28 -12.53 -4.46
N LYS A 416 18.00 -12.24 -4.15
CA LYS A 416 17.58 -11.73 -2.85
C LYS A 416 17.85 -12.74 -1.73
N VAL A 417 17.67 -14.04 -1.96
CA VAL A 417 18.03 -15.10 -1.00
C VAL A 417 19.53 -15.08 -0.72
N PHE A 418 20.37 -15.02 -1.75
CA PHE A 418 21.83 -14.89 -1.56
C PHE A 418 22.20 -13.62 -0.80
N THR A 419 21.54 -12.51 -1.11
CA THR A 419 21.78 -11.22 -0.45
C THR A 419 21.44 -11.29 1.04
N ALA A 420 20.34 -11.97 1.40
CA ALA A 420 19.90 -12.13 2.78
C ALA A 420 20.92 -12.86 3.67
N ILE A 421 21.68 -13.79 3.10
CA ILE A 421 22.69 -14.58 3.82
C ILE A 421 24.13 -14.09 3.61
N ALA A 422 24.35 -13.18 2.65
CA ALA A 422 25.68 -12.73 2.22
C ALA A 422 26.56 -12.16 3.35
N ASN A 423 25.94 -11.53 4.36
CA ASN A 423 26.69 -10.95 5.48
C ASN A 423 27.03 -11.97 6.58
N GLN A 424 26.66 -13.25 6.43
CA GLN A 424 26.79 -14.28 7.46
C GLN A 424 27.99 -15.20 7.19
N PRO A 425 28.84 -15.49 8.19
CA PRO A 425 30.08 -16.26 7.98
C PRO A 425 29.87 -17.68 7.46
N TRP A 426 28.83 -18.38 7.90
CA TRP A 426 28.53 -19.75 7.45
C TRP A 426 28.20 -19.76 5.95
N ALA A 427 27.39 -18.80 5.50
CA ALA A 427 26.99 -18.67 4.10
C ALA A 427 28.15 -18.25 3.21
N GLN A 428 29.03 -17.36 3.69
CA GLN A 428 30.25 -16.98 2.96
C GLN A 428 31.16 -18.19 2.72
N LYS A 429 31.37 -19.05 3.72
CA LYS A 429 32.16 -20.28 3.56
C LYS A 429 31.52 -21.19 2.50
N LEU A 430 30.20 -21.34 2.54
CA LEU A 430 29.46 -22.13 1.56
C LEU A 430 29.60 -21.58 0.13
N MET A 431 29.43 -20.26 -0.04
CA MET A 431 29.57 -19.55 -1.31
C MET A 431 30.99 -19.65 -1.87
N PHE A 432 32.01 -19.45 -1.03
CA PHE A 432 33.42 -19.53 -1.44
C PHE A 432 33.80 -20.95 -1.90
N ASN A 433 33.28 -21.97 -1.22
CA ASN A 433 33.55 -23.36 -1.55
C ASN A 433 32.73 -23.87 -2.74
N SER A 434 31.75 -23.10 -3.24
CA SER A 434 30.95 -23.47 -4.42
C SER A 434 31.67 -23.07 -5.71
N PRO A 435 32.00 -24.03 -6.59
CA PRO A 435 32.73 -23.75 -7.82
C PRO A 435 32.02 -22.72 -8.72
N GLY A 436 32.75 -21.67 -9.09
CA GLY A 436 32.28 -20.63 -10.01
C GLY A 436 31.30 -19.62 -9.39
N PHE A 437 30.99 -19.70 -8.10
CA PHE A 437 30.06 -18.78 -7.47
C PHE A 437 30.65 -17.36 -7.38
N VAL A 438 31.91 -17.24 -6.96
CA VAL A 438 32.59 -15.93 -6.85
C VAL A 438 32.71 -15.28 -8.22
N GLU A 439 33.05 -16.05 -9.26
CA GLU A 439 33.10 -15.60 -10.65
C GLU A 439 31.74 -15.10 -11.11
N TYR A 440 30.68 -15.87 -10.86
CA TYR A 440 29.30 -15.50 -11.19
C TYR A 440 28.89 -14.17 -10.54
N VAL A 441 29.21 -13.97 -9.26
CA VAL A 441 28.84 -12.76 -8.50
C VAL A 441 29.47 -11.49 -9.08
N VAL A 442 30.73 -11.56 -9.54
CA VAL A 442 31.42 -10.37 -10.08
C VAL A 442 31.35 -10.25 -11.60
N ASP A 443 30.72 -11.21 -12.29
CA ASP A 443 30.53 -11.18 -13.73
C ASP A 443 29.39 -10.23 -14.11
N ARG A 444 29.74 -9.17 -14.85
CA ARG A 444 28.80 -8.15 -15.33
C ARG A 444 28.11 -8.53 -16.65
N SER A 445 28.57 -9.57 -17.34
CA SER A 445 28.07 -9.94 -18.67
C SER A 445 26.73 -10.67 -18.64
N VAL A 446 26.35 -11.21 -17.48
CA VAL A 446 25.17 -12.07 -17.30
C VAL A 446 23.87 -11.27 -17.15
N GLU A 447 23.93 -10.03 -16.66
CA GLU A 447 22.74 -9.23 -16.34
C GLU A 447 22.37 -8.28 -17.48
N HIS A 448 21.17 -8.44 -18.05
CA HIS A 448 20.72 -7.66 -19.20
C HIS A 448 19.76 -6.52 -18.84
N ASP A 449 18.88 -6.73 -17.86
CA ASP A 449 17.90 -5.74 -17.44
C ASP A 449 18.34 -4.95 -16.19
N LYS A 450 17.60 -3.88 -15.88
CA LYS A 450 17.89 -2.99 -14.76
C LYS A 450 17.72 -3.69 -13.40
N ALA A 451 16.63 -4.44 -13.22
CA ALA A 451 16.28 -5.02 -11.93
C ALA A 451 17.32 -6.09 -11.52
N SER A 452 17.76 -6.92 -12.46
CA SER A 452 18.77 -7.96 -12.21
C SER A 452 20.14 -7.36 -11.89
N LYS A 453 20.54 -6.26 -12.56
CA LYS A 453 21.75 -5.49 -12.23
C LYS A 453 21.70 -4.90 -10.82
N ASP A 454 20.56 -4.31 -10.45
CA ASP A 454 20.35 -3.73 -9.12
C ASP A 454 20.37 -4.82 -8.04
N ALA A 455 19.71 -5.96 -8.27
CA ALA A 455 19.70 -7.10 -7.34
C ALA A 455 21.11 -7.70 -7.14
N LYS A 456 21.87 -7.88 -8.22
CA LYS A 456 23.25 -8.38 -8.15
C LYS A 456 24.18 -7.41 -7.44
N TYR A 457 23.99 -6.11 -7.68
CA TYR A 457 24.75 -5.09 -6.98
C TYR A 457 24.48 -5.10 -5.47
N GLU A 458 23.24 -5.29 -5.03
CA GLU A 458 22.93 -5.43 -3.60
C GLU A 458 23.57 -6.69 -2.98
N LEU A 459 23.62 -7.82 -3.71
CA LEU A 459 24.39 -9.00 -3.28
C LEU A 459 25.88 -8.68 -3.08
N VAL A 460 26.51 -8.05 -4.08
CA VAL A 460 27.93 -7.66 -4.01
C VAL A 460 28.18 -6.69 -2.86
N LYS A 461 27.29 -5.72 -2.66
CA LYS A 461 27.35 -4.75 -1.57
C LYS A 461 27.23 -5.42 -0.20
N ALA A 462 26.32 -6.37 -0.04
CA ALA A 462 26.16 -7.14 1.19
C ALA A 462 27.42 -7.96 1.52
N LEU A 463 28.01 -8.64 0.52
CA LEU A 463 29.27 -9.36 0.67
C LEU A 463 30.43 -8.40 1.02
N ALA A 464 30.63 -7.35 0.23
CA ALA A 464 31.75 -6.42 0.37
C ALA A 464 31.74 -5.65 1.69
N ASN A 465 30.56 -5.40 2.27
CA ASN A 465 30.41 -4.71 3.53
C ASN A 465 30.42 -5.63 4.76
N SER A 466 30.44 -6.95 4.56
CA SER A 466 30.56 -7.88 5.69
C SER A 466 31.95 -7.80 6.32
N LYS A 467 32.00 -7.91 7.66
CA LYS A 467 33.25 -7.85 8.42
C LYS A 467 34.14 -9.08 8.22
N THR A 468 33.55 -10.22 7.86
CA THR A 468 34.26 -11.51 7.73
C THR A 468 34.69 -11.85 6.30
N ILE A 469 34.26 -11.07 5.30
CA ILE A 469 34.45 -11.42 3.89
C ILE A 469 35.92 -11.48 3.48
N ALA A 470 36.76 -10.57 3.98
CA ALA A 470 38.18 -10.50 3.61
C ALA A 470 38.97 -11.70 4.14
N GLU A 471 38.59 -12.19 5.31
CA GLU A 471 39.16 -13.39 5.92
C GLU A 471 38.72 -14.65 5.16
N ILE A 472 37.43 -14.76 4.80
CA ILE A 472 36.86 -15.98 4.22
C ILE A 472 37.15 -16.10 2.72
N PHE A 473 36.95 -15.03 1.94
CA PHE A 473 37.16 -15.05 0.48
C PHE A 473 38.62 -14.77 0.08
N GLY A 474 39.41 -14.26 1.03
CA GLY A 474 40.76 -13.76 0.80
C GLY A 474 40.80 -12.37 0.15
N ASN A 475 41.92 -11.68 0.36
CA ASN A 475 42.16 -10.32 -0.15
C ASN A 475 41.90 -10.16 -1.67
N PRO A 476 42.31 -11.08 -2.56
CA PRO A 476 42.10 -10.91 -4.00
C PRO A 476 40.62 -10.80 -4.38
N ASN A 477 39.77 -11.66 -3.82
CA ASN A 477 38.33 -11.65 -4.11
C ASN A 477 37.62 -10.49 -3.40
N TYR A 478 38.04 -10.14 -2.19
CA TYR A 478 37.55 -8.95 -1.51
C TYR A 478 37.80 -7.67 -2.32
N LEU A 479 38.99 -7.51 -2.92
CA LEU A 479 39.29 -6.37 -3.79
C LEU A 479 38.42 -6.35 -5.06
N ARG A 480 38.13 -7.52 -5.66
CA ARG A 480 37.19 -7.63 -6.80
C ARG A 480 35.79 -7.13 -6.42
N LEU A 481 35.27 -7.55 -5.27
CA LEU A 481 33.97 -7.11 -4.76
C LEU A 481 33.95 -5.60 -4.47
N ARG A 482 35.01 -5.07 -3.85
CA ARG A 482 35.14 -3.62 -3.59
C ARG A 482 35.21 -2.80 -4.88
N THR A 483 35.93 -3.30 -5.88
CA THR A 483 36.02 -2.66 -7.20
C THR A 483 34.62 -2.61 -7.85
N TYR A 484 33.92 -3.74 -7.88
CA TYR A 484 32.56 -3.81 -8.41
C TYR A 484 31.62 -2.82 -7.71
N LEU A 485 31.69 -2.74 -6.38
CA LEU A 485 30.90 -1.81 -5.58
C LEU A 485 31.21 -0.34 -5.93
N SER A 486 32.49 0.01 -6.09
CA SER A 486 32.90 1.38 -6.40
C SER A 486 32.52 1.84 -7.80
N GLU A 487 32.50 0.92 -8.77
CA GLU A 487 32.13 1.17 -10.16
C GLU A 487 30.61 1.33 -10.34
N GLY A 488 29.81 0.78 -9.44
CA GLY A 488 28.34 0.84 -9.49
C GLY A 488 27.69 -0.26 -10.37
N PRO A 489 26.35 -0.34 -10.35
CA PRO A 489 25.58 -1.43 -10.98
C PRO A 489 25.61 -1.39 -12.52
N TYR A 490 25.77 -0.21 -13.13
CA TYR A 490 25.65 -0.03 -14.59
C TYR A 490 27.00 0.13 -15.32
N TYR A 491 28.11 -0.07 -14.61
CA TYR A 491 29.43 0.03 -15.24
C TYR A 491 29.62 -1.05 -16.31
N VAL A 492 30.11 -0.63 -17.47
CA VAL A 492 30.44 -1.50 -18.61
C VAL A 492 31.94 -1.38 -18.86
N LYS A 493 32.64 -2.51 -18.88
CA LYS A 493 34.07 -2.52 -19.22
C LYS A 493 34.23 -2.06 -20.68
N PRO A 494 35.09 -1.08 -20.97
CA PRO A 494 35.42 -0.73 -22.34
C PRO A 494 36.09 -1.93 -23.01
N VAL A 495 35.46 -2.48 -24.05
CA VAL A 495 36.09 -3.51 -24.90
C VAL A 495 36.93 -2.78 -25.94
N SER A 496 38.25 -2.92 -25.87
CA SER A 496 39.15 -2.45 -26.93
C SER A 496 38.99 -3.34 -28.16
N THR A 497 38.19 -2.91 -29.13
CA THR A 497 38.17 -3.51 -30.47
C THR A 497 39.48 -3.15 -31.18
N THR A 498 40.44 -4.06 -31.15
CA THR A 498 41.59 -4.00 -32.07
C THR A 498 41.08 -4.37 -33.45
N ALA A 499 40.94 -3.38 -34.33
CA ALA A 499 40.73 -3.61 -35.75
C ALA A 499 42.00 -4.28 -36.30
N VAL A 500 41.89 -5.53 -36.73
CA VAL A 500 42.95 -6.16 -37.54
C VAL A 500 42.76 -5.62 -38.95
N GLU A 501 43.52 -4.58 -39.31
CA GLU A 501 43.68 -4.21 -40.71
C GLU A 501 44.31 -5.41 -41.44
N GLY A 502 43.61 -5.92 -42.45
CA GLY A 502 44.08 -7.01 -43.29
C GLY A 502 45.40 -6.63 -43.95
N ALA A 503 46.35 -7.55 -43.89
CA ALA A 503 47.58 -7.47 -44.66
C ALA A 503 47.24 -7.60 -46.16
N GLU A 504 47.67 -6.63 -46.95
CA GLU A 504 47.93 -6.79 -48.40
C GLU A 504 49.17 -7.66 -48.63
#